data_AF-A0A2G9TJM7-F1
#
_entry.id   AF-A0A2G9TJM7-F1
#
_cell.length_a   1.000
_cell.length_b   1.000
_cell.length_c   1.000
_cell.angle_alpha   90.00
_cell.angle_beta   90.00
_cell.angle_gamma   90.00
#
_symmetry.space_group_name_H-M   'P 1'
#
loop_
_entity.id
_entity.type
_entity.pdbx_description
1 polymer ?
#
loop_
_entity_poly.entity_id
_entity_poly.type
_entity_poly.pdbx_seq_one_letter_code
_entity_poly.pdbx_strand_id
1 'polypeptide(L)'
;LNFTSPRIHNESEIIVIVCTKPGDISIRNVIRQTWASPLFSEAVHNKSVSVVFLIGTGYVSLSVREEMRKYNDILQVDVPDSYGNLVYKGQKFIAVKTERGMGPAQEKKRRYIPESSFPEEYLPDYCSGPTYLMTPAALTALMEVVWEAKVFEVEDAFFTGVLARLAGVRIRTERGFWDRL
;
A
#
# COMPACT_ATOMS: atom_id res chain seq x y z
N LEU A 1 13.71 7.88 6.30
CA LEU A 1 12.31 7.68 5.91
C LEU A 1 11.42 8.26 7.02
N ASN A 2 10.81 9.42 6.81
CA ASN A 2 9.85 9.95 7.80
C ASN A 2 8.50 9.27 7.58
N PHE A 3 8.08 8.41 8.51
CA PHE A 3 6.75 7.81 8.46
C PHE A 3 5.78 8.54 9.36
N THR A 4 4.55 8.70 8.88
CA THR A 4 3.43 8.99 9.78
C THR A 4 2.90 7.70 10.38
N SER A 5 2.46 7.77 11.63
CA SER A 5 1.82 6.64 12.30
C SER A 5 0.31 6.81 12.26
N PRO A 6 -0.41 6.14 11.34
CA PRO A 6 -1.86 6.20 11.32
C PRO A 6 -2.45 5.60 12.60
N ARG A 7 -3.63 6.05 12.98
CA ARG A 7 -4.38 5.48 14.10
C ARG A 7 -4.96 4.12 13.68
N ILE A 8 -4.43 3.07 14.29
CA ILE A 8 -4.99 1.71 14.21
C ILE A 8 -5.66 1.42 15.55
N HIS A 9 -6.87 0.87 15.52
CA HIS A 9 -7.58 0.50 16.75
C HIS A 9 -6.96 -0.76 17.36
N ASN A 10 -6.91 -0.83 18.70
CA ASN A 10 -6.36 -2.01 19.40
C ASN A 10 -7.18 -3.28 19.14
N GLU A 11 -8.47 -3.11 18.85
CA GLU A 11 -9.41 -4.16 18.51
C GLU A 11 -9.32 -4.60 17.03
N SER A 12 -8.50 -3.93 16.21
CA SER A 12 -8.39 -4.29 14.81
C SER A 12 -7.69 -5.62 14.64
N GLU A 13 -8.35 -6.53 13.93
CA GLU A 13 -7.81 -7.83 13.54
C GLU A 13 -7.21 -7.76 12.13
N ILE A 14 -7.76 -6.87 11.30
CA ILE A 14 -7.36 -6.67 9.91
C ILE A 14 -7.15 -5.18 9.65
N ILE A 15 -6.11 -4.89 8.88
CA ILE A 15 -5.84 -3.58 8.30
C ILE A 15 -6.01 -3.70 6.78
N VAL A 16 -6.84 -2.82 6.22
CA VAL A 16 -6.94 -2.62 4.78
C VAL A 16 -6.03 -1.46 4.39
N ILE A 17 -4.94 -1.77 3.69
CA ILE A 17 -4.06 -0.76 3.11
C ILE A 17 -4.58 -0.39 1.73
N VAL A 18 -4.78 0.90 1.46
CA VAL A 18 -5.20 1.43 0.15
C VAL A 18 -4.16 2.41 -0.37
N CYS A 19 -3.50 2.06 -1.47
CA CYS A 19 -2.50 2.91 -2.12
C CYS A 19 -3.19 4.04 -2.91
N THR A 20 -2.83 5.30 -2.64
CA THR A 20 -3.36 6.48 -3.34
C THR A 20 -2.26 7.51 -3.58
N LYS A 21 -2.46 8.44 -4.53
CA LYS A 21 -1.54 9.59 -4.67
C LYS A 21 -1.78 10.58 -3.53
N PRO A 22 -0.75 11.32 -3.06
CA PRO A 22 -0.95 12.43 -2.14
C PRO A 22 -2.05 13.40 -2.59
N GLY A 23 -2.11 13.75 -3.88
CA GLY A 23 -3.12 14.67 -4.43
C GLY A 23 -4.56 14.12 -4.51
N ASP A 24 -4.77 12.80 -4.36
CA ASP A 24 -6.07 12.15 -4.56
C ASP A 24 -6.97 12.21 -3.30
N ILE A 25 -7.07 13.39 -2.69
CA ILE A 25 -7.87 13.64 -1.47
C ILE A 25 -9.35 13.28 -1.70
N SER A 26 -9.89 13.58 -2.88
CA SER A 26 -11.28 13.30 -3.24
C SER A 26 -11.59 11.79 -3.27
N ILE A 27 -10.66 10.98 -3.80
CA ILE A 27 -10.81 9.52 -3.84
C ILE A 27 -10.84 8.95 -2.42
N ARG A 28 -9.91 9.39 -1.55
CA ARG A 28 -9.90 8.97 -0.14
C ARG A 28 -11.19 9.36 0.58
N ASN A 29 -11.71 10.56 0.33
CA ASN A 29 -12.99 10.99 0.91
C ASN A 29 -14.17 10.13 0.43
N VAL A 30 -14.23 9.77 -0.85
CA VAL A 30 -15.27 8.86 -1.36
C VAL A 30 -15.17 7.50 -0.66
N ILE A 31 -13.97 6.96 -0.48
CA ILE A 31 -13.76 5.70 0.24
C ILE A 31 -14.26 5.80 1.69
N ARG A 32 -13.86 6.84 2.43
CA ARG A 32 -14.32 7.13 3.81
C ARG A 32 -15.84 7.24 3.92
N GLN A 33 -16.51 7.74 2.88
CA GLN A 33 -17.96 7.95 2.85
C GLN A 33 -18.74 6.75 2.31
N THR A 34 -18.04 5.73 1.78
CA THR A 34 -18.67 4.54 1.19
C THR A 34 -18.29 3.31 2.00
N TRP A 35 -17.52 2.37 1.45
CA TRP A 35 -17.26 1.08 2.07
C TRP A 35 -16.39 1.16 3.33
N ALA A 36 -15.59 2.22 3.49
CA ALA A 36 -14.80 2.46 4.70
C ALA A 36 -15.57 3.30 5.74
N SER A 37 -16.85 3.58 5.52
CA SER A 37 -17.68 4.30 6.47
C SER A 37 -18.17 3.38 7.60
N PRO A 38 -18.05 3.78 8.88
CA PRO A 38 -18.65 3.04 9.99
C PRO A 38 -20.19 3.08 9.98
N LEU A 39 -20.81 3.83 9.06
CA LEU A 39 -22.26 3.80 8.83
C LEU A 39 -22.68 2.66 7.89
N PHE A 40 -21.78 2.20 7.03
CA PHE A 40 -22.07 1.24 5.96
C PHE A 40 -21.26 -0.05 6.06
N SER A 41 -20.29 -0.12 6.98
CA SER A 41 -19.46 -1.29 7.23
C SER A 41 -19.45 -1.62 8.72
N GLU A 42 -20.03 -2.76 9.07
CA GLU A 42 -20.07 -3.26 10.45
C GLU A 42 -18.67 -3.53 11.00
N ALA A 43 -17.76 -4.06 10.17
CA ALA A 43 -16.39 -4.34 10.54
C ALA A 43 -15.57 -3.07 10.85
N VAL A 44 -15.88 -1.95 10.18
CA VAL A 44 -15.29 -0.65 10.51
C VAL A 44 -15.99 -0.05 11.73
N HIS A 45 -17.31 -0.19 11.83
CA HIS A 45 -18.10 0.28 12.97
C HIS A 45 -17.64 -0.31 14.30
N ASN A 46 -17.42 -1.63 14.33
CA ASN A 46 -16.96 -2.36 15.51
C ASN A 46 -15.43 -2.33 15.69
N LYS A 47 -14.70 -1.64 14.81
CA LYS A 47 -13.23 -1.47 14.81
C LYS A 47 -12.41 -2.75 14.56
N SER A 48 -13.05 -3.87 14.20
CA SER A 48 -12.34 -5.09 13.78
C SER A 48 -11.49 -4.87 12.52
N VAL A 49 -11.88 -3.89 11.68
CA VAL A 49 -11.13 -3.46 10.50
C VAL A 49 -10.74 -1.99 10.60
N SER A 50 -9.44 -1.71 10.45
CA SER A 50 -8.92 -0.35 10.22
C SER A 50 -8.57 -0.16 8.74
N VAL A 51 -8.93 0.99 8.17
CA VAL A 51 -8.56 1.36 6.78
C VAL A 51 -7.46 2.41 6.84
N VAL A 52 -6.35 2.17 6.16
CA VAL A 52 -5.18 3.04 6.13
C VAL A 52 -4.82 3.35 4.68
N PHE A 53 -4.62 4.64 4.37
CA PHE A 53 -4.18 5.09 3.06
C PHE A 53 -2.65 5.17 3.01
N LEU A 54 -2.04 4.40 2.11
CA LEU A 54 -0.61 4.46 1.82
C LEU A 54 -0.36 5.50 0.73
N ILE A 55 0.55 6.44 0.98
CA ILE A 55 0.95 7.48 0.02
C ILE A 55 2.47 7.60 -0.06
N GLY A 56 3.02 7.93 -1.23
CA GLY A 56 4.46 8.21 -1.41
C GLY A 56 4.89 9.62 -0.98
N THR A 57 6.19 9.91 -1.12
CA THR A 57 6.76 11.26 -0.99
C THR A 57 6.69 12.00 -2.33
N GLY A 58 5.50 12.55 -2.59
CA GLY A 58 5.30 13.64 -3.54
C GLY A 58 5.34 15.01 -2.85
N TYR A 59 5.06 16.09 -3.59
CA TYR A 59 4.80 17.41 -2.99
C TYR A 59 3.55 17.32 -2.11
N VAL A 60 3.75 17.19 -0.80
CA VAL A 60 2.66 17.22 0.18
C VAL A 60 2.20 18.67 0.33
N SER A 61 1.14 19.02 -0.39
CA SER A 61 0.49 20.32 -0.25
C SER A 61 -0.05 20.53 1.16
N LEU A 62 -0.34 21.79 1.51
CA LEU A 62 -1.00 22.12 2.79
C LEU A 62 -2.30 21.32 2.98
N SER A 63 -3.09 21.14 1.90
CA SER A 63 -4.33 20.35 1.95
C SER A 63 -4.12 18.89 2.34
N VAL A 64 -3.03 18.25 1.90
CA VAL A 64 -2.71 16.87 2.31
C VAL A 64 -2.27 16.85 3.77
N ARG A 65 -1.49 17.83 4.23
CA ARG A 65 -1.11 17.92 5.67
C ARG A 65 -2.33 18.11 6.56
N GLU A 66 -3.28 18.95 6.15
CA GLU A 66 -4.54 19.14 6.86
C GLU A 66 -5.38 17.85 6.89
N GLU A 67 -5.46 17.14 5.77
CA GLU A 67 -6.12 15.83 5.70
C GLU A 67 -5.49 14.82 6.67
N MET A 68 -4.16 14.70 6.65
CA MET A 68 -3.42 13.79 7.54
C MET A 68 -3.71 14.11 9.01
N ARG A 69 -3.72 15.40 9.39
CA ARG A 69 -4.06 15.82 10.75
C ARG A 69 -5.52 15.56 11.11
N LYS A 70 -6.43 15.71 10.16
CA LYS A 70 -7.87 15.58 10.37
C LYS A 70 -8.29 14.13 10.57
N TYR A 71 -7.82 13.22 9.73
CA TYR A 71 -8.31 11.83 9.72
C TYR A 71 -7.35 10.86 10.41
N ASN A 72 -6.05 11.16 10.43
CA ASN A 72 -5.02 10.32 11.04
C ASN A 72 -5.04 8.86 10.53
N ASP A 73 -5.40 8.66 9.26
CA ASP A 73 -5.53 7.37 8.59
C ASP A 73 -4.54 7.20 7.43
N ILE A 74 -3.55 8.10 7.32
CA ILE A 74 -2.55 8.10 6.24
C ILE A 74 -1.20 7.60 6.77
N LEU A 75 -0.67 6.57 6.12
CA LEU A 75 0.71 6.12 6.21
C LEU A 75 1.48 6.72 5.03
N GLN A 76 2.31 7.72 5.29
CA GLN A 76 3.22 8.24 4.28
C GLN A 76 4.53 7.46 4.31
N VAL A 77 4.94 6.92 3.17
CA VAL A 77 6.23 6.27 2.96
C VAL A 77 7.12 7.15 2.09
N ASP A 78 8.41 7.19 2.41
CA ASP A 78 9.41 8.00 1.72
C ASP A 78 9.89 7.31 0.43
N VAL A 79 8.92 7.10 -0.47
CA VAL A 79 9.06 6.59 -1.83
C VAL A 79 8.83 7.75 -2.79
N PRO A 80 9.81 8.15 -3.62
CA PRO A 80 9.63 9.21 -4.60
C PRO A 80 8.40 8.93 -5.47
N ASP A 81 7.42 9.81 -5.41
CA ASP A 81 6.18 9.67 -6.15
C ASP A 81 6.37 10.16 -7.59
N SER A 82 7.12 9.41 -8.40
CA SER A 82 7.34 9.66 -9.83
C SER A 82 6.16 9.13 -10.66
N TYR A 83 4.94 9.53 -10.32
CA TYR A 83 3.77 8.78 -10.77
C TYR A 83 3.11 9.27 -12.07
N GLY A 84 3.57 8.66 -13.16
CA GLY A 84 2.74 8.33 -14.34
C GLY A 84 1.95 7.00 -14.20
N ASN A 85 2.16 6.21 -13.14
CA ASN A 85 1.72 4.81 -13.07
C ASN A 85 0.34 4.52 -12.41
N LEU A 86 -0.30 5.51 -11.76
CA LEU A 86 -1.55 5.39 -10.98
C LEU A 86 -2.69 5.88 -11.87
N VAL A 87 -2.36 6.81 -12.77
CA VAL A 87 -3.25 7.28 -13.86
C VAL A 87 -3.57 6.15 -14.85
N TYR A 88 -2.71 5.13 -14.98
CA TYR A 88 -2.96 3.96 -15.84
C TYR A 88 -3.55 2.73 -15.11
N LYS A 89 -3.72 2.76 -13.78
CA LYS A 89 -4.66 1.85 -13.08
C LYS A 89 -6.10 2.42 -13.11
N GLY A 90 -6.37 3.36 -14.01
CA GLY A 90 -7.69 3.87 -14.32
C GLY A 90 -8.55 2.79 -14.99
N GLN A 91 -9.62 2.43 -14.29
CA GLN A 91 -10.69 1.53 -14.70
C GLN A 91 -10.37 0.01 -14.61
N LYS A 92 -10.96 -0.53 -13.55
CA LYS A 92 -11.37 -1.92 -13.28
C LYS A 92 -10.39 -2.81 -12.48
N PHE A 93 -10.98 -3.33 -11.40
CA PHE A 93 -10.59 -4.47 -10.55
C PHE A 93 -9.51 -4.21 -9.49
N ILE A 94 -9.90 -4.30 -8.22
CA ILE A 94 -8.98 -4.77 -7.18
C ILE A 94 -8.75 -6.24 -7.56
N ALA A 95 -7.51 -6.61 -7.87
CA ALA A 95 -7.11 -7.98 -8.08
C ALA A 95 -5.77 -8.08 -7.39
N VAL A 96 -5.69 -8.85 -6.30
CA VAL A 96 -4.39 -9.19 -5.71
C VAL A 96 -3.82 -10.31 -6.56
N LYS A 97 -3.04 -9.94 -7.59
CA LYS A 97 -2.26 -10.93 -8.34
C LYS A 97 -0.92 -11.06 -7.64
N THR A 98 -0.62 -12.25 -7.12
CA THR A 98 0.76 -12.58 -6.78
C THR A 98 1.56 -12.66 -8.08
N GLU A 99 2.46 -11.71 -8.31
CA GLU A 99 3.40 -11.78 -9.43
C GLU A 99 4.63 -12.58 -8.97
N ARG A 100 4.81 -13.78 -9.53
CA ARG A 100 5.98 -14.62 -9.23
C ARG A 100 7.15 -14.18 -10.08
N GLY A 101 8.25 -13.81 -9.42
CA GLY A 101 9.56 -13.63 -10.07
C GLY A 101 9.51 -12.75 -11.31
N MET A 102 9.04 -11.50 -11.18
CA MET A 102 9.18 -10.53 -12.27
C MET A 102 10.68 -10.30 -12.51
N GLY A 103 11.17 -10.75 -13.68
CA GLY A 103 12.53 -10.49 -14.14
C GLY A 103 12.75 -9.01 -14.49
N PRO A 104 13.99 -8.59 -14.75
CA PRO A 104 14.33 -7.18 -14.89
C PRO A 104 13.54 -6.55 -16.05
N ALA A 105 12.78 -5.50 -15.74
CA ALA A 105 12.19 -4.66 -16.77
C ALA A 105 13.32 -3.99 -17.56
N GLN A 106 13.22 -3.94 -18.88
CA GLN A 106 14.17 -3.18 -19.71
C GLN A 106 14.05 -1.68 -19.39
N GLU A 107 15.18 -0.95 -19.46
CA GLU A 107 15.32 0.48 -19.14
C GLU A 107 14.26 1.39 -19.81
N LYS A 108 13.70 0.97 -20.94
CA LYS A 108 12.62 1.67 -21.68
C LYS A 108 11.19 1.41 -21.19
N LYS A 109 10.98 0.65 -20.11
CA LYS A 109 9.64 0.35 -19.57
C LYS A 109 9.37 1.10 -18.27
N ARG A 110 8.09 1.47 -18.08
CA ARG A 110 7.55 2.25 -16.94
C ARG A 110 7.71 1.63 -15.54
N ARG A 111 8.34 0.46 -15.40
CA ARG A 111 8.54 -0.28 -14.13
C ARG A 111 9.99 -0.74 -13.94
N TYR A 112 10.94 0.04 -14.48
CA TYR A 112 12.36 -0.24 -14.30
C TYR A 112 12.77 0.01 -12.85
N ILE A 113 13.45 -0.97 -12.24
CA ILE A 113 14.07 -0.83 -10.93
C ILE A 113 15.58 -0.85 -11.15
N PRO A 114 16.32 0.22 -10.81
CA PRO A 114 17.76 0.23 -10.94
C PRO A 114 18.40 -0.86 -10.08
N GLU A 115 19.43 -1.53 -10.60
CA GLU A 115 20.21 -2.54 -9.85
C GLU A 115 20.77 -1.97 -8.53
N SER A 116 21.13 -0.68 -8.53
CA SER A 116 21.56 0.02 -7.32
C SER A 116 20.48 0.11 -6.22
N SER A 117 19.20 -0.05 -6.57
CA SER A 117 18.07 -0.05 -5.64
C SER A 117 17.65 -1.45 -5.25
N PHE A 118 17.75 -2.42 -6.16
CA PHE A 118 17.48 -3.82 -5.90
C PHE A 118 18.38 -4.68 -6.82
N PRO A 119 19.44 -5.31 -6.27
CA PRO A 119 20.46 -5.99 -7.10
C PRO A 119 20.06 -7.41 -7.51
N GLU A 120 18.98 -7.96 -6.96
CA GLU A 120 18.53 -9.30 -7.32
C GLU A 120 17.83 -9.32 -8.69
N GLU A 121 18.01 -10.42 -9.41
CA GLU A 121 17.45 -10.61 -10.75
C GLU A 121 15.92 -10.69 -10.75
N TYR A 122 15.32 -11.17 -9.66
CA TYR A 122 13.88 -11.36 -9.55
C TYR A 122 13.32 -10.70 -8.30
N LEU A 123 12.23 -9.96 -8.47
CA LEU A 123 11.46 -9.48 -7.32
C LEU A 123 10.89 -10.67 -6.52
N PRO A 124 10.80 -10.55 -5.18
CA PRO A 124 10.07 -11.51 -4.38
C PRO A 124 8.60 -11.55 -4.79
N ASP A 125 7.90 -12.62 -4.41
CA ASP A 125 6.45 -12.65 -4.54
C ASP A 125 5.85 -11.42 -3.84
N TYR A 126 4.95 -10.72 -4.52
CA TYR A 126 4.30 -9.53 -3.99
C TYR A 126 2.83 -9.46 -4.44
N CYS A 127 2.02 -8.72 -3.69
CA CYS A 127 0.64 -8.44 -4.01
C CYS A 127 0.58 -7.29 -5.02
N SER A 128 0.33 -7.56 -6.29
CA SER A 128 0.08 -6.51 -7.30
C SER A 128 -1.32 -5.95 -7.09
N GLY A 129 -1.47 -4.63 -7.01
CA GLY A 129 -2.79 -4.01 -6.84
C GLY A 129 -2.74 -2.59 -6.29
N PRO A 130 -3.89 -2.04 -5.87
CA PRO A 130 -3.95 -0.81 -5.07
C PRO A 130 -4.43 -1.06 -3.64
N THR A 131 -4.74 -2.31 -3.26
CA THR A 131 -5.35 -2.62 -1.96
C THR A 131 -4.89 -3.97 -1.44
N TYR A 132 -4.49 -4.01 -0.17
CA TYR A 132 -3.97 -5.21 0.51
C TYR A 132 -4.60 -5.37 1.89
N LEU A 133 -4.72 -6.61 2.33
CA LEU A 133 -5.11 -6.94 3.70
C LEU A 133 -3.92 -7.50 4.46
N MET A 134 -3.76 -7.07 5.70
CA MET A 134 -2.75 -7.60 6.62
C MET A 134 -3.24 -7.50 8.05
N THR A 135 -2.65 -8.28 8.95
CA THR A 135 -2.88 -8.10 10.39
C THR A 135 -2.08 -6.89 10.91
N PRO A 136 -2.45 -6.28 12.05
CA PRO A 136 -1.62 -5.26 12.67
C PRO A 136 -0.19 -5.73 12.94
N ALA A 137 -0.02 -6.96 13.43
CA ALA A 137 1.29 -7.55 13.67
C ALA A 137 2.15 -7.63 12.39
N ALA A 138 1.55 -7.97 11.26
CA ALA A 138 2.24 -7.96 9.98
C ALA A 138 2.67 -6.54 9.59
N LEU A 139 1.77 -5.54 9.68
CA LEU A 139 2.14 -4.15 9.39
C LEU A 139 3.27 -3.66 10.31
N THR A 140 3.20 -3.95 11.61
CA THR A 140 4.27 -3.62 12.56
C THR A 140 5.60 -4.23 12.13
N ALA A 141 5.63 -5.53 11.80
CA ALA A 141 6.85 -6.20 11.36
C ALA A 141 7.43 -5.60 10.07
N LEU A 142 6.59 -5.20 9.11
CA LEU A 142 7.04 -4.48 7.90
C LEU A 142 7.69 -3.14 8.24
N MET A 143 7.12 -2.41 9.22
CA MET A 143 7.63 -1.09 9.64
C MET A 143 8.93 -1.18 10.44
N GLU A 144 9.21 -2.30 11.10
CA GLU A 144 10.47 -2.52 11.82
C GLU A 144 11.66 -2.67 10.85
N VAL A 145 11.46 -3.37 9.72
CA VAL A 145 12.53 -3.65 8.74
C VAL A 145 12.63 -2.62 7.61
N VAL A 146 11.74 -1.63 7.58
CA VAL A 146 11.65 -0.68 6.46
C VAL A 146 12.95 0.10 6.21
N TRP A 147 13.74 0.31 7.27
CA TRP A 147 15.02 1.02 7.22
C TRP A 147 16.16 0.19 6.63
N GLU A 148 15.98 -1.12 6.51
CA GLU A 148 16.98 -2.05 5.99
C GLU A 148 16.96 -2.11 4.45
N ALA A 149 15.86 -1.67 3.83
CA ALA A 149 15.66 -1.75 2.39
C ALA A 149 15.83 -0.39 1.70
N LYS A 150 16.46 -0.39 0.52
CA LYS A 150 16.46 0.77 -0.35
C LYS A 150 15.13 0.87 -1.10
N VAL A 151 14.48 2.01 -0.95
CA VAL A 151 13.18 2.29 -1.55
C VAL A 151 13.25 2.42 -3.07
N PHE A 152 12.24 1.92 -3.79
CA PHE A 152 12.09 2.06 -5.24
C PHE A 152 10.61 2.26 -5.64
N GLU A 153 10.39 2.67 -6.90
CA GLU A 153 9.11 3.22 -7.39
C GLU A 153 7.95 2.20 -7.45
N VAL A 154 8.25 0.91 -7.55
CA VAL A 154 7.26 -0.16 -7.58
C VAL A 154 6.81 -0.46 -6.14
N GLU A 155 5.97 0.43 -5.60
CA GLU A 155 5.49 0.45 -4.21
C GLU A 155 4.92 -0.89 -3.76
N ASP A 156 4.14 -1.56 -4.62
CA ASP A 156 3.49 -2.83 -4.30
C ASP A 156 4.52 -3.95 -4.12
N ALA A 157 5.53 -4.01 -4.98
CA ALA A 157 6.66 -4.92 -4.84
C ALA A 157 7.58 -4.58 -3.65
N PHE A 158 7.82 -3.29 -3.38
CA PHE A 158 8.60 -2.86 -2.22
C PHE A 158 7.90 -3.25 -0.92
N PHE A 159 6.66 -2.81 -0.74
CA PHE A 159 5.93 -2.94 0.52
C PHE A 159 5.47 -4.37 0.80
N THR A 160 4.83 -5.02 -0.19
CA THR A 160 4.25 -6.35 0.02
C THR A 160 5.17 -7.50 -0.37
N GLY A 161 6.29 -7.21 -1.04
CA GLY A 161 7.29 -8.20 -1.43
C GLY A 161 8.58 -8.09 -0.62
N VAL A 162 9.34 -7.02 -0.83
CA VAL A 162 10.67 -6.84 -0.22
C VAL A 162 10.58 -6.75 1.30
N LEU A 163 9.75 -5.85 1.84
CA LEU A 163 9.59 -5.72 3.30
C LEU A 163 8.97 -6.99 3.91
N ALA A 164 8.03 -7.63 3.21
CA ALA A 164 7.41 -8.87 3.70
C ALA A 164 8.45 -10.00 3.81
N ARG A 165 9.33 -10.13 2.82
CA ARG A 165 10.42 -11.11 2.84
C ARG A 165 11.42 -10.82 3.96
N LEU A 166 11.82 -9.56 4.16
CA LEU A 166 12.75 -9.16 5.22
C LEU A 166 12.15 -9.41 6.61
N ALA A 167 10.87 -9.08 6.81
CA ALA A 167 10.16 -9.26 8.07
C ALA A 167 9.72 -10.72 8.33
N GLY A 168 9.96 -11.65 7.40
CA GLY A 168 9.45 -13.02 7.49
C GLY A 168 7.92 -13.13 7.45
N VAL A 169 7.23 -12.10 6.93
CA VAL A 169 5.78 -12.06 6.80
C VAL A 169 5.37 -12.92 5.59
N ARG A 170 4.56 -13.95 5.86
CA ARG A 170 4.08 -14.85 4.82
C ARG A 170 2.90 -14.24 4.06
N ILE A 171 3.04 -14.12 2.75
CA ILE A 171 1.96 -13.75 1.82
C ILE A 171 1.05 -14.96 1.61
N ARG A 172 -0.26 -14.74 1.63
CA ARG A 172 -1.28 -15.74 1.30
C ARG A 172 -2.16 -15.24 0.17
N THR A 173 -2.40 -16.10 -0.81
CA THR A 173 -3.38 -15.87 -1.86
C THR A 173 -4.67 -16.55 -1.45
N GLU A 174 -5.71 -15.76 -1.20
CA GLU A 174 -7.06 -16.26 -0.91
C GLU A 174 -7.95 -16.10 -2.16
N ARG A 175 -8.58 -17.19 -2.60
CA ARG A 175 -9.54 -17.17 -3.71
C ARG A 175 -10.82 -16.46 -3.26
N GLY A 176 -11.48 -15.74 -4.17
CA GLY A 176 -12.70 -14.98 -3.86
C GLY A 176 -12.47 -13.55 -3.38
N PHE A 177 -11.22 -13.18 -3.05
CA PHE A 177 -10.79 -11.79 -3.22
C PHE A 177 -10.62 -11.53 -4.72
N TRP A 178 -11.77 -11.26 -5.38
CA TRP A 178 -11.89 -10.74 -6.75
C TRP A 178 -11.73 -11.73 -7.91
N ASP A 179 -11.79 -13.03 -7.65
CA ASP A 179 -12.20 -13.97 -8.69
C ASP A 179 -13.65 -13.66 -9.06
N ARG A 180 -13.91 -13.23 -10.30
CA ARG A 180 -15.28 -13.26 -10.79
C ARG A 180 -15.75 -14.71 -10.72
N LEU A 181 -16.91 -14.94 -10.10
CA LEU A 181 -17.72 -16.13 -10.41
C LEU A 181 -17.92 -16.25 -11.92
#